data_AF-F7J060-F1
#
_entry.id   AF-F7J060-F1
#
_cell.length_a   1.000
_cell.length_b   1.000
_cell.length_c   1.000
_cell.angle_alpha   90.00
_cell.angle_beta   90.00
_cell.angle_gamma   90.00
#
_symmetry.space_group_name_H-M   'P 1'
#
loop_
_entity.id
_entity.type
_entity.pdbx_description
1 polymer ?
#
loop_
_entity_poly.entity_id
_entity_poly.type
_entity_poly.pdbx_seq_one_letter_code
_entity_poly.pdbx_strand_id
1 'polypeptide(L)'
;FRCVCNFTDPKPDWSSAMQCMVAVEVEIRGGSHNLEQFLKGADVDSKQYADTIRALRWRRLTLGAAQVPALLLVALLRALGYSRLKELTFEDLEVTGPMPPPPLEATGPALSTLSLRNVSWATGGAWLGELQQWLKPGLRVLNIAQAHSLAFACAQLPTFQALTSLDLSDNPGLGERGLIAALCPHKFPALQGLALRNAGMETLSSVCAALAAASVQPHRLDLSHNSLRATAPGATSCAWAQRTELSQLVV
;
A
#
# COMPACT_ATOMS: atom_id res chain seq x y z
N PHE A 1 -0.16 13.89 18.88
CA PHE A 1 -0.96 15.03 18.40
C PHE A 1 -1.47 14.69 17.01
N ARG A 2 -2.79 14.52 16.88
CA ARG A 2 -3.49 14.14 15.65
C ARG A 2 -4.38 15.29 15.21
N CYS A 3 -4.45 15.54 13.92
CA CYS A 3 -5.32 16.54 13.31
C CYS A 3 -6.13 15.91 12.18
N VAL A 4 -7.40 16.26 12.08
CA VAL A 4 -8.32 15.70 11.08
C VAL A 4 -8.89 16.86 10.27
N CYS A 5 -8.59 16.88 8.97
CA CYS A 5 -9.20 17.75 8.00
C CYS A 5 -10.37 17.01 7.37
N ASN A 6 -11.60 17.46 7.62
CA ASN A 6 -12.77 16.89 6.99
C ASN A 6 -13.35 17.86 5.96
N PHE A 7 -13.36 17.45 4.70
CA PHE A 7 -13.82 18.23 3.56
C PHE A 7 -15.08 17.62 2.92
N THR A 8 -15.99 17.06 3.72
CA THR A 8 -17.26 16.47 3.25
C THR A 8 -18.31 17.49 2.80
N ASP A 9 -18.15 18.76 3.15
CA ASP A 9 -19.10 19.80 2.78
C ASP A 9 -19.10 20.02 1.25
N PRO A 10 -20.25 20.27 0.60
CA PRO A 10 -20.33 20.42 -0.85
C PRO A 10 -19.37 21.46 -1.47
N LYS A 11 -18.99 22.47 -0.69
CA LYS A 11 -17.98 23.49 -1.01
C LYS A 11 -17.04 23.62 0.19
N PRO A 12 -16.05 22.74 0.32
CA PRO A 12 -15.22 22.71 1.52
C PRO A 12 -14.18 23.83 1.50
N ASP A 13 -13.88 24.38 2.68
CA ASP A 13 -12.78 25.32 2.85
C ASP A 13 -11.46 24.58 3.04
N TRP A 14 -10.79 24.28 1.93
CA TRP A 14 -9.48 23.60 1.90
C TRP A 14 -8.38 24.36 2.67
N SER A 15 -8.51 25.68 2.86
CA SER A 15 -7.50 26.48 3.55
C SER A 15 -7.40 26.14 5.05
N SER A 16 -8.47 25.59 5.63
CA SER A 16 -8.47 25.11 7.01
C SER A 16 -7.44 24.00 7.28
N ALA A 17 -6.95 23.30 6.23
CA ALA A 17 -5.85 22.34 6.34
C ALA A 17 -4.58 22.94 6.96
N MET A 18 -4.37 24.25 6.84
CA MET A 18 -3.22 24.96 7.41
C MET A 18 -3.14 24.81 8.94
N GLN A 19 -4.27 24.60 9.61
CA GLN A 19 -4.31 24.35 11.06
C GLN A 19 -3.61 23.03 11.43
N CYS A 20 -3.54 22.05 10.52
CA CYS A 20 -2.90 20.76 10.74
C CYS A 20 -1.39 20.74 10.46
N MET A 21 -0.77 21.84 10.03
CA MET A 21 0.67 21.88 9.72
C MET A 21 1.56 21.53 10.91
N VAL A 22 1.15 21.89 12.13
CA VAL A 22 1.91 21.64 13.37
C VAL A 22 1.75 20.21 13.90
N ALA A 23 0.86 19.41 13.28
CA ALA A 23 0.55 18.08 13.75
C ALA A 23 1.65 17.05 13.45
N VAL A 24 1.56 15.89 14.11
CA VAL A 24 2.45 14.74 13.82
C VAL A 24 1.72 13.70 12.99
N GLU A 25 0.43 13.54 13.26
CA GLU A 25 -0.47 12.65 12.54
C GLU A 25 -1.59 13.49 11.92
N VAL A 26 -1.77 13.36 10.61
CA VAL A 26 -2.75 14.12 9.85
C VAL A 26 -3.62 13.15 9.07
N GLU A 27 -4.92 13.36 9.15
CA GLU A 27 -5.91 12.67 8.35
C GLU A 27 -6.68 13.68 7.51
N ILE A 28 -6.76 13.44 6.21
CA ILE A 28 -7.49 14.30 5.27
C ILE A 28 -8.57 13.46 4.60
N ARG A 29 -9.82 13.82 4.84
CA ARG A 29 -10.99 13.20 4.22
C ARG A 29 -11.57 14.15 3.17
N GLY A 30 -11.58 13.73 1.91
CA GLY A 30 -12.00 14.54 0.77
C GLY A 30 -13.48 14.46 0.44
N GLY A 31 -14.33 13.80 1.24
CA GLY A 31 -15.78 13.81 1.04
C GLY A 31 -16.32 13.17 -0.24
N SER A 32 -15.55 12.29 -0.87
CA SER A 32 -15.80 11.75 -2.21
C SER A 32 -15.81 12.81 -3.32
N HIS A 33 -15.21 13.99 -3.07
CA HIS A 33 -15.07 15.01 -4.09
C HIS A 33 -14.13 14.57 -5.21
N ASN A 34 -14.45 15.01 -6.43
CA ASN A 34 -13.54 14.94 -7.57
C ASN A 34 -12.54 16.10 -7.50
N LEU A 35 -11.25 15.76 -7.39
CA LEU A 35 -10.16 16.72 -7.26
C LEU A 35 -9.58 17.20 -8.60
N GLU A 36 -10.18 16.85 -9.75
CA GLU A 36 -9.77 17.32 -11.08
C GLU A 36 -9.69 18.84 -11.21
N GLN A 37 -10.52 19.57 -10.45
CA GLN A 37 -10.46 21.03 -10.39
C GLN A 37 -9.08 21.58 -9.96
N PHE A 38 -8.28 20.78 -9.25
CA PHE A 38 -6.95 21.16 -8.78
C PHE A 38 -5.81 20.83 -9.76
N LEU A 39 -6.10 20.20 -10.91
CA LEU A 39 -5.09 19.84 -11.91
C LEU A 39 -4.23 21.03 -12.36
N LYS A 40 -4.81 22.23 -12.46
CA LYS A 40 -4.08 23.46 -12.82
C LYS A 40 -2.97 23.82 -11.83
N GLY A 41 -3.07 23.39 -10.56
CA GLY A 41 -2.06 23.59 -9.53
C GLY A 41 -1.04 22.45 -9.41
N ALA A 42 -1.24 21.32 -10.11
CA ALA A 42 -0.38 20.14 -10.02
C ALA A 42 1.02 20.33 -10.62
N ASP A 43 1.16 21.33 -11.50
CA ASP A 43 2.41 21.67 -12.20
C ASP A 43 3.24 22.74 -11.46
N VAL A 44 2.78 23.19 -10.28
CA VAL A 44 3.54 24.14 -9.47
C VAL A 44 4.81 23.47 -8.97
N ASP A 45 5.96 24.12 -9.18
CA ASP A 45 7.25 23.58 -8.75
C ASP A 45 7.29 23.42 -7.22
N SER A 46 7.19 22.17 -6.77
CA SER A 46 7.27 21.79 -5.36
C SER A 46 8.54 22.30 -4.66
N LYS A 47 9.61 22.63 -5.40
CA LYS A 47 10.83 23.25 -4.84
C LYS A 47 10.53 24.57 -4.14
N GLN A 48 9.56 25.36 -4.61
CA GLN A 48 9.19 26.64 -3.99
C GLN A 48 8.70 26.48 -2.55
N TYR A 49 8.09 25.33 -2.22
CA TYR A 49 7.53 25.05 -0.89
C TYR A 49 8.38 24.06 -0.09
N ALA A 50 9.57 23.67 -0.59
CA ALA A 50 10.38 22.62 0.00
C ALA A 50 10.76 22.91 1.45
N ASP A 51 11.09 24.15 1.80
CA ASP A 51 11.45 24.53 3.18
C ASP A 51 10.26 24.44 4.13
N THR A 52 9.08 24.90 3.69
CA THR A 52 7.83 24.77 4.44
C THR A 52 7.49 23.30 4.68
N ILE A 53 7.56 22.46 3.64
CA ILE A 53 7.27 21.02 3.75
C ILE A 53 8.29 20.31 4.64
N ARG A 54 9.57 20.71 4.57
CA ARG A 54 10.63 20.16 5.42
C ARG A 54 10.43 20.52 6.90
N ALA A 55 9.82 21.66 7.18
CA ALA A 55 9.50 22.10 8.54
C ALA A 55 8.28 21.38 9.15
N LEU A 56 7.43 20.75 8.33
CA LEU A 56 6.29 19.97 8.82
C LEU A 56 6.76 18.83 9.73
N ARG A 57 6.03 18.64 10.84
CA ARG A 57 6.31 17.57 11.81
C ARG A 57 5.60 16.26 11.48
N TRP A 58 5.00 16.18 10.29
CA TRP A 58 4.21 15.04 9.85
C TRP A 58 5.07 13.77 9.81
N ARG A 59 4.59 12.74 10.50
CA ARG A 59 5.14 11.39 10.52
C ARG A 59 4.19 10.38 9.90
N ARG A 60 2.89 10.60 10.13
CA ARG A 60 1.80 9.78 9.61
C ARG A 60 0.81 10.64 8.85
N LEU A 61 0.46 10.22 7.64
CA LEU A 61 -0.53 10.89 6.80
C LEU A 61 -1.52 9.85 6.30
N THR A 62 -2.81 10.11 6.52
CA THR A 62 -3.91 9.36 5.93
C THR A 62 -4.65 10.27 4.96
N LEU A 63 -4.83 9.84 3.73
CA LEU A 63 -5.66 10.50 2.73
C LEU A 63 -6.78 9.56 2.35
N GLY A 64 -8.01 10.05 2.36
CA GLY A 64 -9.11 9.18 1.98
C GLY A 64 -10.39 9.86 1.54
N ALA A 65 -11.33 9.03 1.09
CA ALA A 65 -12.63 9.42 0.59
C ALA A 65 -12.53 10.52 -0.48
N ALA A 66 -11.89 10.24 -1.62
CA ALA A 66 -11.76 11.21 -2.71
C ALA A 66 -11.49 10.53 -4.06
N GLN A 67 -11.89 11.20 -5.15
CA GLN A 67 -11.45 10.85 -6.50
C GLN A 67 -10.28 11.76 -6.87
N VAL A 68 -9.11 11.15 -7.06
CA VAL A 68 -7.82 11.84 -7.17
C VAL A 68 -7.16 11.53 -8.52
N PRO A 69 -7.00 12.52 -9.40
CA PRO A 69 -6.17 12.36 -10.59
C PRO A 69 -4.75 11.91 -10.25
N ALA A 70 -4.23 10.94 -11.00
CA ALA A 70 -2.88 10.41 -10.83
C ALA A 70 -1.81 11.52 -10.86
N LEU A 71 -2.00 12.56 -11.69
CA LEU A 71 -1.13 13.73 -11.75
C LEU A 71 -1.03 14.50 -10.42
N LEU A 72 -2.15 14.64 -9.70
CA LEU A 72 -2.16 15.28 -8.37
C LEU A 72 -1.53 14.38 -7.32
N LEU A 73 -1.79 13.07 -7.39
CA LEU A 73 -1.18 12.11 -6.49
C LEU A 73 0.35 12.12 -6.61
N VAL A 74 0.89 12.08 -7.83
CA VAL A 74 2.35 12.14 -8.02
C VAL A 74 2.92 13.51 -7.62
N ALA A 75 2.21 14.62 -7.86
CA ALA A 75 2.63 15.94 -7.37
C ALA A 75 2.74 15.96 -5.84
N LEU A 76 1.77 15.35 -5.15
CA LEU A 76 1.81 15.21 -3.69
C LEU A 76 2.97 14.32 -3.23
N LEU A 77 3.19 13.15 -3.85
CA LEU A 77 4.32 12.28 -3.52
C LEU A 77 5.66 12.98 -3.72
N ARG A 78 5.83 13.75 -4.80
CA ARG A 78 7.02 14.59 -5.02
C ARG A 78 7.21 15.58 -3.88
N ALA A 79 6.18 16.34 -3.52
CA ALA A 79 6.21 17.32 -2.44
C ALA A 79 6.57 16.66 -1.09
N LEU A 80 5.93 15.53 -0.76
CA LEU A 80 6.21 14.76 0.46
C LEU A 80 7.64 14.20 0.49
N GLY A 81 8.35 14.15 -0.64
CA GLY A 81 9.78 13.80 -0.70
C GLY A 81 10.71 14.73 0.08
N TYR A 82 10.29 15.99 0.30
CA TYR A 82 11.00 16.95 1.16
C TYR A 82 10.68 16.80 2.65
N SER A 83 9.59 16.11 2.97
CA SER A 83 9.09 15.93 4.33
C SER A 83 9.84 14.83 5.09
N ARG A 84 9.54 14.68 6.38
CA ARG A 84 10.05 13.59 7.23
C ARG A 84 9.02 12.48 7.45
N LEU A 85 8.03 12.38 6.56
CA LEU A 85 6.94 11.41 6.60
C LEU A 85 7.50 9.98 6.59
N LYS A 86 6.88 9.10 7.38
CA LYS A 86 7.26 7.70 7.53
C LYS A 86 6.15 6.73 7.17
N GLU A 87 4.91 7.12 7.44
CA GLU A 87 3.76 6.27 7.20
C GLU A 87 2.76 7.04 6.34
N LEU A 88 2.32 6.40 5.25
CA LEU A 88 1.32 6.92 4.35
C LEU A 88 0.19 5.90 4.21
N THR A 89 -1.04 6.37 4.33
CA THR A 89 -2.24 5.56 4.16
C THR A 89 -3.14 6.20 3.11
N PHE A 90 -3.54 5.40 2.11
CA PHE A 90 -4.63 5.74 1.20
C PHE A 90 -5.84 4.88 1.54
N GLU A 91 -7.00 5.51 1.69
CA GLU A 91 -8.23 4.84 2.09
C GLU A 91 -9.42 5.36 1.28
N ASP A 92 -10.20 4.48 0.65
CA ASP A 92 -11.38 4.87 -0.14
C ASP A 92 -11.04 5.92 -1.21
N LEU A 93 -9.98 5.67 -1.98
CA LEU A 93 -9.52 6.54 -3.05
C LEU A 93 -9.80 5.93 -4.43
N GLU A 94 -10.26 6.76 -5.35
CA GLU A 94 -10.33 6.43 -6.77
C GLU A 94 -9.26 7.22 -7.53
N VAL A 95 -8.19 6.53 -7.95
CA VAL A 95 -7.10 7.15 -8.69
C VAL A 95 -7.38 7.11 -10.18
N THR A 96 -7.64 8.29 -10.76
CA THR A 96 -8.04 8.43 -12.17
C THR A 96 -6.87 8.80 -13.07
N GLY A 97 -6.90 8.30 -14.31
CA GLY A 97 -5.85 8.53 -15.30
C GLY A 97 -4.54 7.76 -15.04
N PRO A 98 -3.62 7.73 -16.02
CA PRO A 98 -2.35 7.03 -15.89
C PRO A 98 -1.37 7.81 -15.01
N MET A 99 -0.57 7.09 -14.21
CA MET A 99 0.56 7.70 -13.52
C MET A 99 1.68 8.00 -14.54
N PRO A 100 2.17 9.25 -14.62
CA PRO A 100 3.32 9.55 -15.47
C PRO A 100 4.59 8.87 -14.91
N PRO A 101 5.60 8.61 -15.75
CA PRO A 101 6.91 8.15 -15.28
C PRO A 101 7.59 9.24 -14.44
N PRO A 102 8.39 8.88 -13.42
CA PRO A 102 9.11 9.85 -12.62
C PRO A 102 10.24 10.52 -13.42
N PRO A 103 10.61 11.77 -13.08
CA PRO A 103 11.82 12.41 -13.59
C PRO A 103 13.09 11.70 -13.10
N LEU A 104 14.23 11.98 -13.72
CA LEU A 104 15.52 11.34 -13.43
C LEU A 104 16.06 11.60 -12.01
N GLU A 105 15.61 12.67 -11.33
CA GLU A 105 16.03 13.00 -9.97
C GLU A 105 15.06 12.41 -8.92
N ALA A 106 15.62 11.99 -7.78
CA ALA A 106 14.88 11.30 -6.72
C ALA A 106 13.70 12.12 -6.20
N THR A 107 12.48 11.72 -6.55
CA THR A 107 11.27 12.34 -6.00
C THR A 107 10.37 11.31 -5.34
N GLY A 108 10.09 11.52 -4.06
CA GLY A 108 9.22 10.64 -3.29
C GLY A 108 9.56 10.59 -1.80
N PRO A 109 8.58 10.33 -0.92
CA PRO A 109 8.81 10.21 0.51
C PRO A 109 9.63 8.95 0.85
N ALA A 110 10.44 9.04 1.90
CA ALA A 110 11.18 7.91 2.47
C ALA A 110 10.32 7.16 3.51
N LEU A 111 9.30 6.48 3.01
CA LEU A 111 8.33 5.73 3.81
C LEU A 111 8.93 4.46 4.41
N SER A 112 8.57 4.17 5.66
CA SER A 112 8.73 2.84 6.26
C SER A 112 7.47 1.98 6.09
N THR A 113 6.29 2.63 6.08
CA THR A 113 4.99 1.96 6.01
C THR A 113 4.11 2.60 4.94
N LEU A 114 3.50 1.77 4.11
CA LEU A 114 2.48 2.17 3.14
C LEU A 114 1.26 1.28 3.36
N SER A 115 0.09 1.89 3.55
CA SER A 115 -1.18 1.19 3.70
C SER A 115 -2.17 1.64 2.64
N LEU A 116 -2.87 0.69 2.04
CA LEU A 116 -3.84 0.90 0.98
C LEU A 116 -5.11 0.14 1.38
N ARG A 117 -6.24 0.84 1.50
CA ARG A 117 -7.54 0.21 1.77
C ARG A 117 -8.57 0.72 0.79
N ASN A 118 -9.22 -0.18 0.06
CA ASN A 118 -10.26 0.17 -0.90
C ASN A 118 -9.82 1.27 -1.88
N VAL A 119 -8.65 1.06 -2.51
CA VAL A 119 -8.09 1.99 -3.50
C VAL A 119 -8.22 1.38 -4.88
N SER A 120 -8.81 2.13 -5.81
CA SER A 120 -8.89 1.75 -7.22
C SER A 120 -7.93 2.58 -8.08
N TRP A 121 -7.45 1.97 -9.16
CA TRP A 121 -6.43 2.54 -10.04
C TRP A 121 -6.84 2.34 -11.49
N ALA A 122 -6.61 3.35 -12.33
CA ALA A 122 -6.87 3.25 -13.76
C ALA A 122 -6.00 2.20 -14.47
N THR A 123 -4.78 1.95 -14.00
CA THR A 123 -3.78 1.11 -14.68
C THR A 123 -3.88 -0.38 -14.34
N GLY A 124 -4.92 -0.81 -13.62
CA GLY A 124 -5.15 -2.21 -13.27
C GLY A 124 -3.92 -2.82 -12.59
N GLY A 125 -3.51 -4.03 -12.96
CA GLY A 125 -2.42 -4.77 -12.29
C GLY A 125 -1.01 -4.14 -12.32
N ALA A 126 -0.80 -3.04 -13.06
CA ALA A 126 0.48 -2.32 -13.09
C ALA A 126 0.65 -1.30 -11.95
N TRP A 127 -0.44 -0.96 -11.24
CA TRP A 127 -0.48 0.16 -10.29
C TRP A 127 0.63 0.12 -9.23
N LEU A 128 0.96 -1.06 -8.70
CA LEU A 128 1.96 -1.17 -7.62
C LEU A 128 3.37 -0.86 -8.13
N GLY A 129 3.69 -1.30 -9.35
CA GLY A 129 4.97 -1.00 -9.99
C GLY A 129 5.11 0.48 -10.32
N GLU A 130 4.06 1.10 -10.84
CA GLU A 130 4.02 2.53 -11.11
C GLU A 130 4.14 3.35 -9.81
N LEU A 131 3.40 3.00 -8.76
CA LEU A 131 3.47 3.69 -7.48
C LEU A 131 4.86 3.58 -6.85
N GLN A 132 5.49 2.41 -6.93
CA GLN A 132 6.83 2.17 -6.38
C GLN A 132 7.89 3.09 -6.99
N GLN A 133 7.75 3.47 -8.27
CA GLN A 133 8.68 4.40 -8.93
C GLN A 133 8.70 5.80 -8.29
N TRP A 134 7.63 6.17 -7.58
CA TRP A 134 7.48 7.45 -6.89
C TRP A 134 7.84 7.39 -5.39
N LEU A 135 8.40 6.27 -4.92
CA LEU A 135 8.80 6.07 -3.54
C LEU A 135 10.30 5.85 -3.44
N LYS A 136 10.92 6.37 -2.37
CA LYS A 136 12.32 6.04 -2.09
C LYS A 136 12.45 4.57 -1.68
N PRO A 137 13.57 3.91 -2.02
CA PRO A 137 13.84 2.56 -1.53
C PRO A 137 13.92 2.58 -0.01
N GLY A 138 13.35 1.57 0.65
CA GLY A 138 13.35 1.47 2.12
C GLY A 138 12.00 1.16 2.76
N LEU A 139 10.95 0.96 1.96
CA LEU A 139 9.66 0.50 2.45
C LEU A 139 9.81 -0.85 3.17
N ARG A 140 9.34 -0.93 4.42
CA ARG A 140 9.45 -2.12 5.29
C ARG A 140 8.13 -2.84 5.48
N VAL A 141 7.03 -2.10 5.48
CA VAL A 141 5.68 -2.61 5.71
C VAL A 141 4.78 -2.13 4.58
N LEU A 142 4.10 -3.07 3.94
CA LEU A 142 3.10 -2.82 2.91
C LEU A 142 1.81 -3.53 3.29
N ASN A 143 0.74 -2.76 3.46
CA ASN A 143 -0.58 -3.27 3.78
C ASN A 143 -1.52 -2.96 2.61
N ILE A 144 -2.22 -3.97 2.11
CA ILE A 144 -3.18 -3.84 1.01
C ILE A 144 -4.45 -4.58 1.39
N ALA A 145 -5.54 -3.85 1.56
CA ALA A 145 -6.85 -4.36 1.94
C ALA A 145 -7.91 -3.92 0.92
N GLN A 146 -8.89 -4.78 0.67
CA GLN A 146 -10.02 -4.50 -0.23
C GLN A 146 -9.57 -3.96 -1.60
N ALA A 147 -8.48 -4.50 -2.15
CA ALA A 147 -7.99 -4.08 -3.45
C ALA A 147 -8.90 -4.61 -4.56
N HIS A 148 -9.14 -3.78 -5.58
CA HIS A 148 -9.90 -4.21 -6.75
C HIS A 148 -9.19 -5.33 -7.54
N SER A 149 -7.85 -5.30 -7.57
CA SER A 149 -7.03 -6.36 -8.15
C SER A 149 -5.66 -6.44 -7.46
N LEU A 150 -5.26 -7.67 -7.13
CA LEU A 150 -3.93 -8.05 -6.62
C LEU A 150 -3.14 -8.88 -7.63
N ALA A 151 -3.62 -9.00 -8.88
CA ALA A 151 -2.90 -9.65 -9.96
C ALA A 151 -1.83 -8.70 -10.52
N PHE A 152 -0.67 -8.64 -9.87
CA PHE A 152 0.38 -7.71 -10.23
C PHE A 152 1.06 -8.09 -11.55
N ALA A 153 1.48 -7.07 -12.31
CA ALA A 153 2.35 -7.23 -13.47
C ALA A 153 3.79 -7.56 -13.01
N CYS A 154 4.03 -8.79 -12.54
CA CYS A 154 5.28 -9.19 -11.88
C CYS A 154 6.56 -8.97 -12.70
N ALA A 155 6.48 -9.00 -14.04
CA ALA A 155 7.61 -8.69 -14.91
C ALA A 155 8.07 -7.22 -14.77
N GLN A 156 7.14 -6.31 -14.58
CA GLN A 156 7.37 -4.86 -14.50
C GLN A 156 7.59 -4.38 -13.06
N LEU A 157 7.19 -5.18 -12.06
CA LEU A 157 7.31 -4.84 -10.65
C LEU A 157 8.79 -4.79 -10.21
N PRO A 158 9.31 -3.66 -9.72
CA PRO A 158 10.65 -3.61 -9.16
C PRO A 158 10.78 -4.42 -7.86
N THR A 159 11.99 -4.85 -7.51
CA THR A 159 12.22 -5.63 -6.28
C THR A 159 12.08 -4.76 -5.02
N PHE A 160 11.34 -5.24 -4.03
CA PHE A 160 11.23 -4.63 -2.71
C PHE A 160 12.34 -5.15 -1.78
N GLN A 161 13.51 -4.51 -1.84
CA GLN A 161 14.70 -4.96 -1.11
C GLN A 161 14.57 -4.97 0.41
N ALA A 162 13.81 -4.03 0.98
CA ALA A 162 13.70 -3.81 2.42
C ALA A 162 12.35 -4.24 3.02
N LEU A 163 11.44 -4.79 2.21
CA LEU A 163 10.09 -5.12 2.65
C LEU A 163 10.12 -6.37 3.53
N THR A 164 9.89 -6.16 4.82
CA THR A 164 9.90 -7.20 5.86
C THR A 164 8.51 -7.72 6.20
N SER A 165 7.46 -6.92 5.96
CA SER A 165 6.08 -7.28 6.27
C SER A 165 5.17 -6.95 5.10
N LEU A 166 4.40 -7.94 4.66
CA LEU A 166 3.36 -7.80 3.65
C LEU A 166 2.04 -8.27 4.25
N ASP A 167 1.07 -7.38 4.30
CA ASP A 167 -0.28 -7.68 4.77
C ASP A 167 -1.24 -7.58 3.59
N LEU A 168 -1.82 -8.71 3.19
CA LEU A 168 -2.87 -8.80 2.17
C LEU A 168 -4.21 -9.21 2.79
N SER A 169 -4.41 -8.91 4.08
CA SER A 169 -5.66 -9.20 4.77
C SER A 169 -6.83 -8.39 4.21
N ASP A 170 -8.06 -8.84 4.47
CA ASP A 170 -9.30 -8.23 4.00
C ASP A 170 -9.42 -8.21 2.46
N ASN A 171 -8.92 -9.24 1.79
CA ASN A 171 -9.10 -9.45 0.35
C ASN A 171 -9.79 -10.81 0.11
N PRO A 172 -11.10 -10.94 0.41
CA PRO A 172 -11.78 -12.24 0.36
C PRO A 172 -11.76 -12.89 -1.02
N GLY A 173 -11.62 -12.10 -2.09
CA GLY A 173 -11.49 -12.58 -3.47
C GLY A 173 -10.06 -12.94 -3.90
N LEU A 174 -9.04 -12.82 -3.04
CA LEU A 174 -7.65 -13.14 -3.39
C LEU A 174 -7.52 -14.63 -3.71
N GLY A 175 -7.87 -15.49 -2.75
CA GLY A 175 -7.80 -16.93 -2.92
C GLY A 175 -6.39 -17.44 -3.27
N GLU A 176 -6.28 -18.74 -3.49
CA GLU A 176 -4.99 -19.41 -3.68
C GLU A 176 -4.33 -19.01 -5.02
N ARG A 177 -5.14 -18.88 -6.09
CA ARG A 177 -4.65 -18.45 -7.41
C ARG A 177 -4.24 -16.99 -7.42
N GLY A 178 -4.99 -16.11 -6.76
CA GLY A 178 -4.62 -14.70 -6.65
C GLY A 178 -3.38 -14.52 -5.78
N LEU A 179 -3.17 -15.35 -4.76
CA LEU A 179 -1.94 -15.33 -3.97
C LEU A 179 -0.69 -15.60 -4.83
N ILE A 180 -0.75 -16.57 -5.76
CA ILE A 180 0.35 -16.84 -6.71
C ILE A 180 0.61 -15.62 -7.61
N ALA A 181 -0.46 -14.93 -8.05
CA ALA A 181 -0.34 -13.73 -8.88
C ALA A 181 0.14 -12.49 -8.10
N ALA A 182 -0.13 -12.43 -6.79
CA ALA A 182 0.29 -11.34 -5.91
C ALA A 182 1.73 -11.50 -5.42
N LEU A 183 2.17 -12.73 -5.12
CA LEU A 183 3.52 -13.03 -4.69
C LEU A 183 4.46 -13.21 -5.88
N CYS A 184 4.85 -12.09 -6.47
CA CYS A 184 5.78 -12.07 -7.59
C CYS A 184 7.12 -12.74 -7.26
N PRO A 185 7.59 -13.71 -8.07
CA PRO A 185 8.83 -14.44 -7.82
C PRO A 185 10.04 -13.50 -7.65
N HIS A 186 10.82 -13.72 -6.59
CA HIS A 186 12.04 -12.97 -6.27
C HIS A 186 11.86 -11.45 -6.02
N LYS A 187 10.63 -10.94 -5.94
CA LYS A 187 10.37 -9.50 -5.70
C LYS A 187 10.38 -9.11 -4.23
N PHE A 188 10.30 -10.07 -3.31
CA PHE A 188 10.22 -9.83 -1.87
C PHE A 188 11.31 -10.60 -1.08
N PRO A 189 12.60 -10.36 -1.35
CA PRO A 189 13.70 -11.18 -0.81
C PRO A 189 13.86 -11.09 0.71
N ALA A 190 13.46 -9.99 1.34
CA ALA A 190 13.61 -9.75 2.78
C ALA A 190 12.33 -10.04 3.59
N LEU A 191 11.31 -10.66 2.99
CA LEU A 191 10.02 -10.83 3.64
C LEU A 191 10.09 -11.77 4.84
N GLN A 192 9.66 -11.27 6.00
CA GLN A 192 9.64 -12.00 7.27
C GLN A 192 8.22 -12.24 7.78
N GLY A 193 7.29 -11.30 7.56
CA GLY A 193 5.90 -11.42 7.95
C GLY A 193 4.99 -11.42 6.73
N LEU A 194 4.10 -12.41 6.65
CA LEU A 194 3.00 -12.43 5.69
C LEU A 194 1.68 -12.59 6.44
N ALA A 195 0.76 -11.66 6.25
CA ALA A 195 -0.59 -11.76 6.79
C ALA A 195 -1.61 -11.90 5.65
N LEU A 196 -2.47 -12.91 5.75
CA LEU A 196 -3.49 -13.27 4.77
C LEU A 196 -4.84 -13.47 5.49
N ARG A 197 -5.19 -12.58 6.44
CA ARG A 197 -6.43 -12.75 7.20
C ARG A 197 -7.65 -12.45 6.33
N ASN A 198 -8.70 -13.27 6.39
CA ASN A 198 -9.89 -13.06 5.56
C ASN A 198 -9.53 -12.84 4.07
N ALA A 199 -8.66 -13.70 3.54
CA ALA A 199 -8.10 -13.59 2.19
C ALA A 199 -8.59 -14.70 1.24
N GLY A 200 -9.58 -15.48 1.66
CA GLY A 200 -10.14 -16.58 0.88
C GLY A 200 -9.21 -17.80 0.75
N MET A 201 -8.31 -18.01 1.71
CA MET A 201 -7.46 -19.20 1.73
C MET A 201 -8.28 -20.44 2.10
N GLU A 202 -8.14 -21.53 1.34
CA GLU A 202 -8.88 -22.78 1.61
C GLU A 202 -8.01 -23.88 2.21
N THR A 203 -6.75 -24.02 1.79
CA THR A 203 -5.87 -25.09 2.28
C THR A 203 -4.47 -24.60 2.62
N LEU A 204 -3.79 -25.26 3.56
CA LEU A 204 -2.39 -24.94 3.88
C LEU A 204 -1.43 -25.34 2.75
N SER A 205 -1.72 -26.44 2.05
CA SER A 205 -0.89 -26.98 0.97
C SER A 205 -0.78 -26.05 -0.23
N SER A 206 -1.85 -25.35 -0.59
CA SER A 206 -1.85 -24.39 -1.70
C SER A 206 -1.06 -23.12 -1.36
N VAL A 207 -1.24 -22.59 -0.14
CA VAL A 207 -0.47 -21.45 0.38
C VAL A 207 1.02 -21.80 0.38
N CYS A 208 1.34 -23.02 0.77
CA CYS A 208 2.69 -23.56 0.69
C CYS A 208 3.28 -23.54 -0.72
N ALA A 209 2.52 -24.04 -1.70
CA ALA A 209 2.93 -24.08 -3.09
C ALA A 209 3.11 -22.66 -3.65
N ALA A 210 2.23 -21.71 -3.29
CA ALA A 210 2.33 -20.32 -3.68
C ALA A 210 3.60 -19.65 -3.11
N LEU A 211 3.90 -19.86 -1.83
CA LEU A 211 5.12 -19.36 -1.19
C LEU A 211 6.39 -19.94 -1.84
N ALA A 212 6.38 -21.25 -2.12
CA ALA A 212 7.50 -21.92 -2.78
C ALA A 212 7.72 -21.37 -4.20
N ALA A 213 6.64 -21.21 -4.99
CA ALA A 213 6.71 -20.64 -6.33
C ALA A 213 7.24 -19.20 -6.33
N ALA A 214 6.89 -18.41 -5.31
CA ALA A 214 7.38 -17.05 -5.15
C ALA A 214 8.82 -16.96 -4.61
N SER A 215 9.41 -18.10 -4.17
CA SER A 215 10.66 -18.15 -3.43
C SER A 215 10.64 -17.29 -2.16
N VAL A 216 9.51 -17.33 -1.44
CA VAL A 216 9.26 -16.55 -0.21
C VAL A 216 9.21 -17.49 0.99
N GLN A 217 9.93 -17.15 2.06
CA GLN A 217 10.01 -17.94 3.29
C GLN A 217 9.79 -17.02 4.51
N PRO A 218 8.53 -16.68 4.83
CA PRO A 218 8.25 -15.79 5.95
C PRO A 218 8.50 -16.52 7.28
N HIS A 219 8.95 -15.79 8.30
CA HIS A 219 9.11 -16.27 9.68
C HIS A 219 7.78 -16.26 10.45
N ARG A 220 6.82 -15.44 10.01
CA ARG A 220 5.47 -15.35 10.56
C ARG A 220 4.47 -15.40 9.42
N LEU A 221 3.53 -16.34 9.52
CA LEU A 221 2.39 -16.43 8.61
C LEU A 221 1.10 -16.38 9.43
N ASP A 222 0.25 -15.42 9.12
CA ASP A 222 -1.07 -15.28 9.74
C ASP A 222 -2.16 -15.60 8.72
N LEU A 223 -2.89 -16.69 9.00
CA LEU A 223 -4.00 -17.19 8.18
C LEU A 223 -5.35 -17.09 8.92
N SER A 224 -5.42 -16.34 10.02
CA SER A 224 -6.65 -16.21 10.81
C SER A 224 -7.82 -15.68 9.98
N HIS A 225 -9.05 -15.98 10.39
CA HIS A 225 -10.27 -15.56 9.67
C HIS A 225 -10.39 -16.11 8.23
N ASN A 226 -9.78 -17.26 7.93
CA ASN A 226 -10.05 -18.01 6.71
C ASN A 226 -10.78 -19.31 7.02
N SER A 227 -11.61 -19.77 6.10
CA SER A 227 -12.34 -21.04 6.20
C SER A 227 -11.47 -22.23 5.75
N LEU A 228 -10.37 -22.48 6.49
CA LEU A 228 -9.40 -23.52 6.14
C LEU A 228 -10.02 -24.92 6.25
N ARG A 229 -9.87 -25.73 5.21
CA ARG A 229 -10.23 -27.14 5.18
C ARG A 229 -9.05 -28.00 5.63
N ALA A 230 -9.36 -29.16 6.21
CA ALA A 230 -8.35 -30.13 6.58
C ALA A 230 -7.55 -30.57 5.35
N THR A 231 -6.22 -30.54 5.44
CA THR A 231 -5.33 -31.11 4.43
C THR A 231 -5.55 -32.62 4.37
N ALA A 232 -5.69 -33.16 3.15
CA ALA A 232 -5.88 -34.59 2.94
C ALA A 232 -4.73 -35.40 3.57
N PRO A 233 -4.99 -36.59 4.15
CA PRO A 233 -3.95 -37.48 4.66
C PRO A 233 -2.95 -37.82 3.54
N GLY A 234 -1.67 -37.53 3.75
CA GLY A 234 -0.61 -37.74 2.76
C GLY A 234 -0.18 -36.51 1.95
N ALA A 235 -0.77 -35.33 2.20
CA ALA A 235 -0.28 -34.09 1.63
C ALA A 235 1.15 -33.79 2.13
N THR A 236 2.03 -33.38 1.20
CA THR A 236 3.41 -33.01 1.49
C THR A 236 3.46 -31.92 2.55
N SER A 237 4.15 -32.20 3.66
CA SER A 237 4.38 -31.23 4.72
C SER A 237 5.14 -30.03 4.17
N CYS A 238 4.71 -28.82 4.52
CA CYS A 238 5.41 -27.61 4.19
C CYS A 238 6.80 -27.57 4.82
N ALA A 239 7.85 -27.48 4.00
CA ALA A 239 9.22 -27.38 4.49
C ALA A 239 9.46 -26.19 5.44
N TRP A 240 8.69 -25.10 5.30
CA TRP A 240 8.78 -23.92 6.17
C TRP A 240 8.04 -24.06 7.50
N ALA A 241 7.05 -24.96 7.61
CA ALA A 241 6.26 -25.16 8.82
C ALA A 241 7.09 -25.69 10.02
N GLN A 242 8.30 -26.20 9.77
CA GLN A 242 9.24 -26.65 10.79
C GLN A 242 9.99 -25.50 11.50
N ARG A 243 9.89 -24.25 11.03
CA ARG A 243 10.64 -23.08 11.56
C ARG A 243 9.80 -21.85 11.87
N THR A 244 8.54 -21.80 11.44
CA THR A 244 7.63 -20.68 11.70
C THR A 244 6.88 -20.85 13.01
N GLU A 245 6.84 -19.80 13.84
CA GLU A 245 5.80 -19.66 14.85
C GLU A 245 4.47 -19.46 14.11
N LEU A 246 3.70 -20.54 13.98
CA LEU A 246 2.30 -20.46 13.60
C LEU A 246 1.58 -19.80 14.78
N SER A 247 1.44 -18.48 14.75
CA SER A 247 0.57 -17.76 15.69
C SER A 247 -0.88 -18.15 15.39
N GLN A 248 -1.28 -19.22 16.08
CA GLN A 248 -2.62 -19.71 16.40
C GLN A 248 -3.63 -19.80 15.24
N LEU A 249 -3.83 -21.04 14.80
CA LEU A 249 -5.16 -21.59 14.53
C LEU A 249 -6.06 -21.26 15.75
N VAL A 250 -6.80 -20.14 15.68
CA VAL A 250 -8.05 -20.03 16.43
C VAL A 250 -9.12 -20.54 15.48
N VAL A 251 -9.55 -21.78 15.75
CA VAL A 251 -10.76 -22.38 15.17
C VAL A 251 -11.97 -21.61 15.68
#